data_AF-A0A0F9BPG2-F1
#
_entry.id   AF-A0A0F9BPG2-F1
#
_cell.length_a   1.000
_cell.length_b   1.000
_cell.length_c   1.000
_cell.angle_alpha   90.00
_cell.angle_beta   90.00
_cell.angle_gamma   90.00
#
_symmetry.space_group_name_H-M   'P 1'
#
loop_
_entity.id
_entity.type
_entity.pdbx_description
1 polymer ?
#
loop_
_entity_poly.entity_id
_entity_poly.type
_entity_poly.pdbx_seq_one_letter_code
_entity_poly.pdbx_strand_id
1 'polypeptide(L)' 'MLKQRLGAGPVWALGAMSGTSLDGVDAAMLLTDGAEIAGFGVTGYRAYGPQERAQIRSGLGQWIGAEAAGEVVEMAHA' A
#
# COMPACT_ATOMS: atom_id res chain seq x y z
N MET A 1 20.59 -4.01 6.41
CA MET A 1 19.62 -2.99 6.86
C MET A 1 18.19 -3.50 7.16
N LEU A 2 17.58 -4.46 6.46
CA LEU A 2 16.36 -5.15 6.98
C LEU A 2 16.68 -6.55 7.54
N LYS A 3 17.41 -7.38 6.77
CA LYS A 3 17.87 -8.71 7.21
C LYS A 3 18.60 -8.72 8.56
N GLN A 4 19.42 -7.71 8.82
CA GLN A 4 20.10 -7.55 10.11
C GLN A 4 19.14 -7.25 11.27
N ARG A 5 18.05 -6.52 11.02
CA ARG A 5 17.05 -6.21 12.05
C ARG A 5 16.18 -7.41 12.37
N LEU A 6 15.77 -8.17 11.35
CA LEU A 6 15.04 -9.43 11.52
C LEU A 6 15.86 -10.46 12.31
N GLY A 7 17.19 -10.51 12.12
CA GLY A 7 18.08 -11.35 12.92
C GLY A 7 18.20 -10.93 14.40
N ALA A 8 17.75 -9.74 14.77
CA ALA A 8 17.75 -9.24 16.16
C ALA A 8 16.37 -9.35 16.84
N GLY A 9 15.34 -9.83 16.13
CA GLY A 9 13.97 -10.01 16.62
C GLY A 9 12.91 -9.41 15.69
N PRO A 10 11.62 -9.52 16.06
CA PRO A 10 10.52 -8.97 15.27
C PRO A 10 10.65 -7.46 15.04
N VAL A 11 10.26 -7.00 13.85
CA VAL A 11 10.26 -5.59 13.46
C VAL A 11 8.84 -5.12 13.16
N TRP A 12 8.58 -3.83 13.36
CA TRP A 12 7.37 -3.20 12.85
C TRP A 12 7.48 -3.02 11.34
N ALA A 13 6.61 -3.69 10.60
CA ALA A 13 6.49 -3.65 9.15
C ALA A 13 5.14 -3.03 8.76
N LEU A 14 5.17 -2.02 7.88
CA LEU A 14 3.99 -1.37 7.33
C LEU A 14 3.61 -2.05 6.02
N GLY A 15 2.40 -2.57 5.93
CA GLY A 15 1.77 -2.96 4.68
C GLY A 15 0.78 -1.88 4.23
N ALA A 16 0.73 -1.62 2.92
CA ALA A 16 -0.28 -0.77 2.31
C ALA A 16 -0.82 -1.43 1.04
N MET A 17 -2.11 -1.27 0.76
CA MET A 17 -2.80 -1.87 -0.38
C MET A 17 -3.87 -0.93 -0.90
N SER A 18 -4.00 -0.84 -2.24
CA SER A 18 -5.19 -0.31 -2.89
C SER A 18 -5.92 -1.42 -3.65
N GLY A 19 -7.18 -1.67 -3.27
CA GLY A 19 -8.02 -2.70 -3.90
C GLY A 19 -8.60 -2.26 -5.25
N THR A 20 -9.16 -3.22 -5.98
CA THR A 20 -9.80 -2.96 -7.29
C THR A 20 -11.13 -2.19 -7.20
N SER A 21 -11.63 -1.93 -5.99
CA SER A 21 -12.79 -1.06 -5.73
C SER A 21 -12.50 0.42 -6.03
N LEU A 22 -11.22 0.81 -6.07
CA LEU A 22 -10.76 2.18 -6.29
C LEU A 22 -11.38 3.18 -5.29
N ASP A 23 -11.46 2.77 -4.03
CA ASP A 23 -11.97 3.56 -2.91
C ASP A 23 -10.86 4.26 -2.14
N GLY A 24 -9.70 3.62 -1.98
CA GLY A 24 -8.55 4.21 -1.31
C GLY A 24 -7.35 3.29 -1.15
N VAL A 25 -6.53 3.65 -0.16
CA VAL A 25 -5.38 2.87 0.32
C VAL A 25 -5.64 2.49 1.77
N ASP A 26 -5.63 1.18 2.05
CA ASP A 26 -5.57 0.63 3.39
C ASP A 26 -4.11 0.51 3.84
N ALA A 27 -3.84 0.78 5.11
CA ALA A 27 -2.52 0.64 5.71
C ALA A 27 -2.60 -0.07 7.06
N ALA A 28 -1.66 -0.98 7.35
CA ALA A 28 -1.62 -1.71 8.61
C ALA A 28 -0.18 -1.99 9.07
N MET A 29 0.06 -1.81 10.36
CA MET A 29 1.32 -2.13 11.03
C MET A 29 1.27 -3.54 11.62
N LEU A 30 2.28 -4.36 11.34
CA LEU A 30 2.47 -5.69 11.93
C LEU A 30 3.84 -5.77 12.60
N LEU A 31 3.90 -6.40 13.77
CA LEU A 31 5.17 -6.79 14.39
C LEU A 31 5.48 -8.22 13.92
N THR A 32 6.56 -8.41 13.16
CA THR A 32 6.88 -9.70 12.53
C THR A 32 8.37 -9.94 12.38
N ASP A 33 8.79 -11.19 12.46
CA ASP A 33 10.14 -11.65 12.11
C ASP A 33 10.25 -12.11 10.63
N GLY A 34 9.17 -12.00 9.87
CA GLY A 34 9.06 -12.45 8.49
C GLY A 34 8.48 -13.84 8.30
N ALA A 35 8.22 -14.59 9.38
CA ALA A 35 7.53 -15.89 9.36
C ALA A 35 6.24 -15.87 10.19
N GLU A 36 6.26 -15.22 11.36
CA GLU A 36 5.12 -15.12 12.27
C GLU A 36 4.72 -13.66 12.54
N ILE A 37 3.44 -13.46 12.87
CA ILE A 37 2.93 -12.17 13.34
C ILE A 37 2.91 -12.21 14.87
N ALA A 38 3.82 -11.46 15.48
CA ALA A 38 3.93 -11.32 16.94
C ALA A 38 2.98 -10.25 17.51
N GLY A 39 2.41 -9.38 16.66
CA GLY A 39 1.46 -8.37 17.11
C GLY A 39 0.88 -7.51 15.98
N PHE A 40 -0.22 -6.85 16.29
CA PHE A 40 -0.92 -5.91 15.42
C PHE A 40 -0.77 -4.48 15.96
N GLY A 41 -0.51 -3.53 15.07
CA GLY A 41 -0.34 -2.12 15.38
C GLY A 41 -1.49 -1.26 14.88
N VAL A 42 -1.19 0.01 14.57
CA VAL A 42 -2.17 0.95 14.03
C VAL A 42 -2.59 0.57 12.60
N THR A 43 -3.83 0.91 12.29
CA THR A 43 -4.41 0.84 10.94
C THR A 43 -4.70 2.25 10.43
N GLY A 44 -4.70 2.43 9.12
CA GLY A 44 -5.04 3.68 8.46
C GLY A 44 -5.80 3.43 7.17
N TYR A 45 -6.59 4.42 6.76
CA TYR A 45 -7.27 4.43 5.48
C TYR A 45 -7.19 5.84 4.87
N ARG A 46 -6.78 5.90 3.60
CA ARG A 46 -6.77 7.13 2.80
C ARG A 46 -7.71 6.95 1.62
N ALA A 47 -8.85 7.63 1.65
CA ALA A 47 -9.78 7.63 0.51
C ALA A 47 -9.18 8.35 -0.70
N TYR A 48 -9.45 7.84 -1.90
CA TYR A 48 -9.20 8.58 -3.13
C TYR A 48 -10.24 9.69 -3.35
N GLY A 49 -9.78 10.85 -3.79
CA GLY A 49 -10.63 11.91 -4.28
C GLY A 49 -11.32 11.54 -5.61
N PRO A 50 -12.41 12.24 -6.00
CA PRO A 50 -13.13 11.97 -7.24
C PRO A 50 -12.24 12.04 -8.50
N GLN A 51 -11.29 12.98 -8.53
CA GLN A 51 -10.36 13.15 -9.66
C GLN A 51 -9.33 12.03 -9.74
N GLU A 52 -8.73 11.65 -8.59
CA GLU A 52 -7.82 10.50 -8.50
C GLU A 52 -8.53 9.23 -9.00
N ARG A 53 -9.77 8.97 -8.55
CA ARG A 53 -10.56 7.82 -9.00
C ARG A 53 -10.83 7.85 -10.51
N ALA A 54 -11.13 9.01 -11.07
CA ALA A 54 -11.36 9.16 -12.51
C ALA A 54 -10.08 8.88 -13.32
N GLN A 55 -8.93 9.39 -12.85
CA GLN A 55 -7.63 9.17 -13.48
C GLN A 55 -7.23 7.69 -13.41
N ILE A 56 -7.36 7.05 -12.26
CA ILE A 56 -7.08 5.60 -12.13
C ILE A 56 -7.98 4.79 -13.07
N ARG A 57 -9.28 5.13 -13.14
CA ARG A 57 -10.24 4.47 -14.05
C ARG A 57 -9.83 4.60 -15.53
N SER A 58 -9.26 5.73 -15.93
CA SER A 58 -8.85 5.93 -17.33
C SER A 58 -7.70 5.02 -17.79
N GLY A 59 -6.88 4.54 -16.86
CA GLY A 59 -5.79 3.59 -17.15
C GLY A 59 -6.22 2.12 -17.15
N LEU A 60 -7.45 1.78 -16.76
CA LEU A 60 -7.90 0.39 -16.69
C LEU A 60 -8.01 -0.24 -18.08
N GLY A 61 -7.49 -1.46 -18.21
CA GLY A 61 -7.47 -2.20 -19.48
C GLY A 61 -6.39 -1.73 -20.46
N GLN A 62 -5.55 -0.77 -20.07
CA GLN A 62 -4.42 -0.31 -20.85
C GLN A 62 -3.13 -0.98 -20.38
N TRP A 63 -2.28 -1.34 -21.34
CA TRP A 63 -0.91 -1.80 -21.08
C TRP A 63 0.11 -0.67 -21.27
N ILE A 64 -0.10 0.18 -22.28
CA ILE A 64 0.69 1.38 -22.58
C ILE A 64 -0.21 2.60 -22.35
N GLY A 65 0.29 3.67 -21.74
CA GLY A 65 -0.49 4.89 -21.46
C GLY A 65 -1.12 4.96 -20.07
N ALA A 66 -0.84 3.98 -19.20
CA ALA A 66 -1.36 3.90 -17.84
C ALA A 66 -0.45 4.60 -16.81
N GLU A 67 0.63 5.25 -17.22
CA GLU A 67 1.65 5.84 -16.33
C GLU A 67 1.02 6.87 -15.39
N ALA A 68 0.18 7.76 -15.92
CA ALA A 68 -0.52 8.76 -15.12
C ALA A 68 -1.48 8.14 -14.10
N ALA A 69 -2.09 6.98 -14.39
CA ALA A 69 -2.91 6.25 -13.43
C ALA A 69 -2.05 5.59 -12.35
N GLY A 70 -0.90 5.02 -12.74
CA GLY A 70 0.10 4.44 -11.84
C GLY A 70 0.65 5.47 -10.84
N GLU A 71 1.03 6.65 -11.31
CA GLU A 71 1.57 7.73 -10.46
C GLU A 71 0.60 8.13 -9.34
N VAL A 72 -0.71 8.19 -9.61
CA VAL A 72 -1.72 8.50 -8.59
C VAL A 72 -1.75 7.42 -7.50
N VAL A 73 -1.72 6.15 -7.89
CA VAL A 73 -1.72 5.04 -6.94
C VAL A 73 -0.42 5.04 -6.14
N GLU A 74 0.74 5.17 -6.79
CA GLU A 74 2.04 5.16 -6.13
C GLU A 74 2.19 6.31 -5.12
N MET A 75 1.79 7.53 -5.50
CA MET A 75 1.81 8.68 -4.62
C MET A 75 0.87 8.52 -3.42
N ALA A 76 -0.26 7.83 -3.60
CA ALA A 76 -1.18 7.56 -2.49
C ALA A 76 -0.63 6.60 -1.42
N HIS A 77 0.41 5.82 -1.76
CA HIS A 77 1.09 4.90 -0.83
C HIS A 77 2.35 5.50 -0.17
N ALA A 78 2.82 6.67 -0.62
CA ALA A 78 4.01 7.34 -0.11
C ALA A 78 3.79 7.96 1.29
#